data_AF-A0A356FF28-F1
#
_entry.id   AF-A0A356FF28-F1
#
_cell.length_a   1.000
_cell.length_b   1.000
_cell.length_c   1.000
_cell.angle_alpha   90.00
_cell.angle_beta   90.00
_cell.angle_gamma   90.00
#
_symmetry.space_group_name_H-M   'P 1'
#
loop_
_entity.id
_entity.type
_entity.pdbx_description
1 polymer ?
#
loop_
_entity_poly.entity_id
_entity_poly.type
_entity_poly.pdbx_seq_one_letter_code
_entity_poly.pdbx_strand_id
1 'polypeptide(L)'
;MGINPQNSCLTGNLAAGTYYFCIFERSGANSCAQYTLTVNEADIGPAPDNDVCLDAEELVLEERFAGGFGGGLNVIGLGATADGNTTAATPDSENNSCGASNAPGVWYIVVGNGARMTASLCDSTYDTRVSVFSGGLDGDCANLACITNNDDSCGLQSSSSWNSEPDVIYYVLVHGFSASTGAYELNLTSLLPPAPEDADGDGVGDADDNCVDNANPDQADGDGDGIGDVCDNNDVCTSATPLTLDQEANAFGAAVLYTELTASTSGMTDDPENNTCGNSDAPGVWYSVVANGEAMRAQTCGAESVYDTYLSLFEGECGA
;
A
#
# COMPACT_ATOMS: atom_id res chain seq x y z
N MET A 1 -1.24 81.47 -10.28
CA MET A 1 -1.28 80.93 -11.66
C MET A 1 -1.21 79.42 -11.53
N GLY A 2 -2.29 78.75 -11.89
CA GLY A 2 -2.41 77.31 -11.75
C GLY A 2 -1.50 76.60 -12.75
N ILE A 3 -0.66 75.73 -12.23
CA ILE A 3 -0.12 74.61 -12.99
C ILE A 3 -0.86 73.41 -12.39
N ASN A 4 -1.76 72.84 -13.18
CA ASN A 4 -2.19 71.47 -12.96
C ASN A 4 -1.20 70.61 -13.77
N PRO A 5 -0.06 70.18 -13.20
CA PRO A 5 0.73 69.17 -13.86
C PRO A 5 -0.14 67.93 -13.93
N GLN A 6 -0.36 67.41 -15.14
CA GLN A 6 -0.88 66.07 -15.28
C GLN A 6 0.15 65.11 -14.68
N ASN A 7 0.04 64.88 -13.37
CA ASN A 7 0.89 63.94 -12.65
C ASN A 7 0.61 62.54 -13.21
N SER A 8 1.68 61.84 -13.59
CA SER A 8 1.60 60.45 -14.01
C SER A 8 1.34 59.58 -12.78
N CYS A 9 0.17 58.98 -12.68
CA CYS A 9 -0.11 57.93 -11.70
C CYS A 9 0.08 56.58 -12.40
N LEU A 10 1.06 55.79 -11.95
CA LEU A 10 1.16 54.38 -12.32
C LEU A 10 0.38 53.58 -11.27
N THR A 11 -0.71 52.96 -11.71
CA THR A 11 -1.51 52.05 -10.88
C THR A 11 -1.54 50.69 -11.56
N GLY A 12 -1.06 49.66 -10.88
CA GLY A 12 -1.09 48.29 -11.38
C GLY A 12 -0.48 47.34 -10.36
N ASN A 13 -0.95 46.09 -10.37
CA ASN A 13 -0.31 45.01 -9.63
C ASN A 13 1.01 44.70 -10.35
N LEU A 14 2.12 44.85 -9.63
CA LEU A 14 3.43 44.44 -10.09
C LEU A 14 3.73 43.07 -9.49
N ALA A 15 4.36 42.19 -10.26
CA ALA A 15 4.91 40.95 -9.72
C ALA A 15 6.01 41.27 -8.69
N ALA A 16 6.42 40.30 -7.88
CA ALA A 16 7.60 40.49 -7.04
C ALA A 16 8.83 40.75 -7.92
N GLY A 17 9.63 41.76 -7.57
CA GLY A 17 10.81 42.11 -8.35
C GLY A 17 11.39 43.49 -8.04
N THR A 18 12.56 43.77 -8.62
CA THR A 18 13.17 45.10 -8.54
C THR A 18 12.62 46.00 -9.64
N TYR A 19 11.98 47.09 -9.24
CA TYR A 19 11.46 48.09 -10.17
C TYR A 19 12.23 49.41 -10.05
N TYR A 20 12.40 50.09 -11.18
CA TYR A 20 13.11 51.36 -11.26
C TYR A 20 12.15 52.45 -11.74
N PHE A 21 12.02 53.52 -10.96
CA PHE A 21 11.25 54.70 -11.34
C PHE A 21 12.17 55.70 -12.04
N CYS A 22 11.89 56.01 -13.31
CA CYS A 22 12.57 57.09 -14.03
C CYS A 22 11.63 58.30 -14.12
N ILE A 23 12.03 59.43 -13.53
CA ILE A 23 11.25 60.68 -13.52
C ILE A 23 11.87 61.66 -14.52
N PHE A 24 11.11 62.09 -15.52
CA PHE A 24 11.55 63.03 -16.54
C PHE A 24 10.42 63.98 -16.95
N GLU A 25 10.78 65.16 -17.45
CA GLU A 25 9.82 66.15 -17.93
C GLU A 25 9.17 65.72 -19.27
N ARG A 26 7.85 65.91 -19.39
CA ARG A 26 7.08 65.51 -20.58
C ARG A 26 7.43 66.32 -21.84
N SER A 27 7.86 67.58 -21.72
CA SER A 27 8.34 68.38 -22.86
C SER A 27 9.12 69.63 -22.42
N GLY A 28 10.38 69.71 -22.86
CA GLY A 28 11.08 70.93 -23.28
C GLY A 28 11.06 72.15 -22.36
N ALA A 29 11.81 72.09 -21.25
CA ALA A 29 12.81 73.09 -20.85
C ALA A 29 13.36 72.65 -19.49
N ASN A 30 14.70 72.47 -19.36
CA ASN A 30 15.42 72.10 -18.12
C ASN A 30 15.00 72.94 -16.89
N SER A 31 13.81 72.68 -16.35
CA SER A 31 13.26 73.37 -15.20
C SER A 31 13.40 72.43 -14.03
N CYS A 32 14.57 72.46 -13.38
CA CYS A 32 14.80 71.70 -12.16
C CYS A 32 13.75 72.11 -11.11
N ALA A 33 12.66 71.35 -11.03
CA ALA A 33 11.58 71.54 -10.08
C ALA A 33 11.65 70.45 -8.99
N GLN A 34 11.21 70.81 -7.78
CA GLN A 34 11.08 69.83 -6.70
C GLN A 34 9.91 68.89 -7.00
N TYR A 35 10.10 67.60 -6.74
CA TYR A 35 9.04 66.59 -6.80
C TYR A 35 8.95 65.85 -5.47
N THR A 36 7.82 65.19 -5.25
CA THR A 36 7.62 64.22 -4.17
C THR A 36 7.19 62.92 -4.82
N LEU A 37 7.95 61.85 -4.59
CA LEU A 37 7.58 60.49 -4.98
C LEU A 37 7.03 59.79 -3.73
N THR A 38 5.78 59.31 -3.83
CA THR A 38 5.18 58.43 -2.83
C THR A 38 5.05 57.06 -3.45
N VAL A 39 5.70 56.06 -2.85
CA VAL A 39 5.55 54.64 -3.20
C VAL A 39 4.86 53.98 -2.02
N ASN A 40 3.69 53.39 -2.26
CA ASN A 40 2.94 52.63 -1.27
C ASN A 40 2.79 51.20 -1.80
N GLU A 41 3.18 50.23 -0.99
CA GLU A 41 2.93 48.81 -1.20
C GLU A 41 2.13 48.29 0.00
N ALA A 42 1.28 47.30 -0.21
CA ALA A 42 0.60 46.64 0.90
C ALA A 42 1.62 45.77 1.64
N ASP A 43 1.84 46.03 2.93
CA ASP A 43 2.63 45.15 3.79
C ASP A 43 1.78 43.90 4.12
N ILE A 44 1.96 42.86 3.32
CA ILE A 44 1.26 41.58 3.46
C ILE A 44 2.06 40.56 4.29
N GLY A 45 3.19 40.97 4.89
CA GLY A 45 4.12 40.07 5.58
C GLY A 45 5.09 39.36 4.64
N PRO A 46 6.05 38.58 5.20
CA PRO A 46 6.91 37.73 4.38
C PRO A 46 6.08 36.60 3.74
N ALA A 47 6.53 36.13 2.58
CA ALA A 47 5.99 34.92 1.98
C ALA A 47 6.15 33.73 2.95
N PRO A 48 5.22 32.73 2.91
CA PRO A 48 5.35 31.49 3.66
C PRO A 48 6.66 30.75 3.35
N ASP A 49 7.09 29.85 4.25
CA ASP A 49 8.32 29.08 4.04
C ASP A 49 8.20 28.06 2.88
N ASN A 50 6.97 27.69 2.51
CA ASN A 50 6.64 26.76 1.43
C ASN A 50 5.98 27.47 0.23
N ASP A 51 6.43 28.68 -0.06
CA ASP A 51 5.88 29.54 -1.11
C ASP A 51 6.21 29.09 -2.53
N VAL A 52 7.26 28.29 -2.71
CA VAL A 52 7.66 27.77 -4.02
C VAL A 52 7.78 26.25 -4.00
N CYS A 53 7.71 25.63 -5.16
CA CYS A 53 7.80 24.17 -5.24
C CYS A 53 9.12 23.61 -4.65
N LEU A 54 10.21 24.40 -4.63
CA LEU A 54 11.52 23.96 -4.12
C LEU A 54 11.60 23.90 -2.58
N ASP A 55 10.73 24.62 -1.87
CA ASP A 55 10.66 24.64 -0.41
C ASP A 55 9.34 24.04 0.12
N ALA A 56 8.71 23.22 -0.73
CA ALA A 56 7.49 22.49 -0.40
C ALA A 56 7.63 21.71 0.93
N GLU A 57 6.64 21.87 1.80
CA GLU A 57 6.63 21.25 3.12
C GLU A 57 6.22 19.77 3.04
N GLU A 58 6.94 18.89 3.74
CA GLU A 58 6.62 17.46 3.75
C GLU A 58 5.45 17.12 4.67
N LEU A 59 4.44 16.45 4.10
CA LEU A 59 3.32 15.87 4.84
C LEU A 59 3.59 14.39 5.11
N VAL A 60 3.91 14.10 6.38
CA VAL A 60 4.06 12.72 6.85
C VAL A 60 2.70 12.15 7.22
N LEU A 61 2.29 11.08 6.53
CA LEU A 61 1.01 10.41 6.76
C LEU A 61 1.07 9.53 8.01
N GLU A 62 0.17 9.79 8.96
CA GLU A 62 0.04 9.02 10.20
C GLU A 62 -1.19 8.10 10.16
N GLU A 63 -1.15 7.02 10.95
CA GLU A 63 -2.27 6.07 11.05
C GLU A 63 -3.54 6.74 11.58
N ARG A 64 -4.64 6.55 10.86
CA ARG A 64 -5.97 6.97 11.30
C ARG A 64 -6.76 5.74 11.76
N PHE A 65 -7.18 5.78 13.01
CA PHE A 65 -8.01 4.75 13.62
C PHE A 65 -9.49 5.11 13.51
N ALA A 66 -10.34 4.16 13.09
CA ALA A 66 -11.78 4.33 13.24
C ALA A 66 -12.11 4.28 14.74
N GLY A 67 -12.66 5.37 15.28
CA GLY A 67 -13.08 5.41 16.67
C GLY A 67 -14.19 4.39 16.97
N GLY A 68 -13.81 3.30 17.64
CA GLY A 68 -14.73 2.34 18.25
C GLY A 68 -14.19 1.91 19.61
N PHE A 69 -14.81 2.39 20.70
CA PHE A 69 -14.52 1.85 22.03
C PHE A 69 -15.00 0.40 22.09
N GLY A 70 -14.06 -0.54 21.96
CA GLY A 70 -14.26 -1.96 22.23
C GLY A 70 -14.19 -2.85 20.98
N GLY A 71 -12.97 -3.28 20.64
CA GLY A 71 -12.71 -4.38 19.69
C GLY A 71 -11.90 -3.95 18.46
N GLY A 72 -10.60 -4.24 18.47
CA GLY A 72 -9.71 -4.16 17.30
C GLY A 72 -9.35 -2.75 16.84
N LEU A 73 -8.06 -2.40 16.88
CA LEU A 73 -7.55 -1.13 16.37
C LEU A 73 -7.38 -1.24 14.84
N ASN A 74 -8.47 -1.23 14.08
CA ASN A 74 -8.37 -1.31 12.62
C ASN A 74 -7.94 0.05 12.05
N VAL A 75 -6.75 0.09 11.46
CA VAL A 75 -6.27 1.22 10.65
C VAL A 75 -7.16 1.31 9.42
N ILE A 76 -7.93 2.39 9.31
CA ILE A 76 -8.86 2.61 8.18
C ILE A 76 -8.25 3.45 7.06
N GLY A 77 -6.99 3.86 7.24
CA GLY A 77 -6.23 4.67 6.30
C GLY A 77 -5.15 5.47 7.01
N LEU A 78 -4.38 6.22 6.24
CA LEU A 78 -3.43 7.20 6.75
C LEU A 78 -3.94 8.61 6.50
N GLY A 79 -3.43 9.59 7.23
CA GLY A 79 -3.69 10.99 6.90
C GLY A 79 -2.74 11.97 7.55
N ALA A 80 -2.77 13.19 7.03
CA ALA A 80 -2.05 14.35 7.55
C ALA A 80 -2.95 15.58 7.43
N THR A 81 -2.76 16.54 8.33
CA THR A 81 -3.45 17.83 8.28
C THR A 81 -2.44 18.96 8.32
N ALA A 82 -2.67 20.01 7.53
CA ALA A 82 -1.86 21.22 7.54
C ALA A 82 -2.74 22.47 7.48
N ASP A 83 -2.48 23.41 8.36
CA ASP A 83 -3.11 24.74 8.36
C ASP A 83 -2.15 25.75 7.71
N GLY A 84 -2.68 26.66 6.91
CA GLY A 84 -1.85 27.70 6.30
C GLY A 84 -2.63 28.87 5.75
N ASN A 85 -1.93 29.77 5.04
CA ASN A 85 -2.53 30.98 4.46
C ASN A 85 -1.80 31.42 3.19
N THR A 86 -2.56 31.60 2.11
CA THR A 86 -2.06 31.99 0.78
C THR A 86 -1.99 33.51 0.55
N THR A 87 -2.41 34.35 1.51
CA THR A 87 -2.49 35.81 1.30
C THR A 87 -1.13 36.48 1.03
N ALA A 88 -0.07 36.00 1.67
CA ALA A 88 1.29 36.55 1.50
C ALA A 88 2.13 35.79 0.46
N ALA A 89 1.54 34.76 -0.15
CA ALA A 89 2.25 33.89 -1.07
C ALA A 89 2.45 34.54 -2.46
N THR A 90 3.29 33.94 -3.30
CA THR A 90 3.58 34.39 -4.65
C THR A 90 2.91 33.54 -5.73
N PRO A 91 2.65 34.10 -6.94
CA PRO A 91 2.03 33.33 -8.04
C PRO A 91 2.93 32.22 -8.60
N ASP A 92 2.36 31.03 -8.77
CA ASP A 92 3.05 29.82 -9.22
C ASP A 92 3.01 29.63 -10.74
N SER A 93 4.15 29.84 -11.40
CA SER A 93 4.27 29.74 -12.86
C SER A 93 4.17 28.29 -13.36
N GLU A 94 4.51 27.35 -12.50
CA GLU A 94 4.48 25.91 -12.68
C GLU A 94 3.05 25.41 -12.86
N ASN A 95 2.07 26.12 -12.26
CA ASN A 95 0.66 25.76 -12.28
C ASN A 95 -0.05 26.07 -13.60
N ASN A 96 0.62 26.71 -14.56
CA ASN A 96 0.05 27.07 -15.85
C ASN A 96 -0.54 25.86 -16.63
N SER A 97 -0.03 24.66 -16.38
CA SER A 97 -0.46 23.42 -17.05
C SER A 97 -1.48 22.60 -16.27
N CYS A 98 -1.81 22.96 -15.01
CA CYS A 98 -2.59 22.11 -14.10
C CYS A 98 -3.65 22.90 -13.33
N GLY A 99 -4.60 23.52 -14.03
CA GLY A 99 -5.62 24.35 -13.38
C GLY A 99 -5.14 25.78 -13.13
N ALA A 100 -4.58 26.39 -14.18
CA ALA A 100 -4.03 27.74 -14.17
C ALA A 100 -4.92 28.74 -13.41
N SER A 101 -4.30 29.45 -12.48
CA SER A 101 -4.89 30.53 -11.69
C SER A 101 -3.87 31.64 -11.53
N ASN A 102 -4.33 32.88 -11.33
CA ASN A 102 -3.45 33.99 -10.97
C ASN A 102 -3.32 34.15 -9.45
N ALA A 103 -3.98 33.28 -8.68
CA ALA A 103 -3.90 33.27 -7.24
C ALA A 103 -2.54 32.70 -6.82
N PRO A 104 -1.88 33.33 -5.84
CA PRO A 104 -0.70 32.74 -5.22
C PRO A 104 -1.06 31.47 -4.45
N GLY A 105 -0.06 30.63 -4.23
CA GLY A 105 -0.24 29.33 -3.59
C GLY A 105 0.96 28.91 -2.77
N VAL A 106 0.81 27.77 -2.10
CA VAL A 106 1.83 27.17 -1.23
C VAL A 106 1.90 25.68 -1.48
N TRP A 107 3.08 25.11 -1.27
CA TRP A 107 3.44 23.79 -1.73
C TRP A 107 3.65 22.78 -0.60
N TYR A 108 3.22 21.56 -0.86
CA TYR A 108 3.45 20.40 -0.01
C TYR A 108 3.98 19.23 -0.82
N ILE A 109 4.74 18.34 -0.19
CA ILE A 109 5.11 17.04 -0.75
C ILE A 109 4.49 15.91 0.07
N VAL A 110 4.10 14.84 -0.63
CA VAL A 110 3.71 13.57 -0.02
C VAL A 110 4.27 12.41 -0.83
N VAL A 111 4.75 11.38 -0.14
CA VAL A 111 5.21 10.13 -0.77
C VAL A 111 4.04 9.18 -0.96
N GLY A 112 3.85 8.71 -2.19
CA GLY A 112 2.81 7.75 -2.55
C GLY A 112 3.04 6.39 -1.90
N ASN A 113 1.94 5.71 -1.57
CA ASN A 113 1.94 4.41 -0.88
C ASN A 113 1.18 3.33 -1.66
N GLY A 114 0.87 3.57 -2.94
CA GLY A 114 0.08 2.65 -3.76
C GLY A 114 -1.44 2.75 -3.56
N ALA A 115 -1.90 3.49 -2.55
CA ALA A 115 -3.31 3.64 -2.24
C ALA A 115 -3.92 4.89 -2.90
N ARG A 116 -5.26 5.01 -2.82
CA ARG A 116 -5.96 6.20 -3.29
C ARG A 116 -5.78 7.33 -2.28
N MET A 117 -5.18 8.43 -2.73
CA MET A 117 -5.00 9.63 -1.93
C MET A 117 -6.04 10.69 -2.26
N THR A 118 -6.41 11.50 -1.27
CA THR A 118 -7.35 12.61 -1.39
C THR A 118 -6.81 13.82 -0.62
N ALA A 119 -6.64 14.95 -1.31
CA ALA A 119 -6.36 16.24 -0.72
C ALA A 119 -7.65 17.05 -0.66
N SER A 120 -8.09 17.44 0.53
CA SER A 120 -9.35 18.15 0.76
C SER A 120 -9.10 19.49 1.44
N LEU A 121 -9.64 20.56 0.87
CA LEU A 121 -9.65 21.91 1.43
C LEU A 121 -11.05 22.33 1.87
N CYS A 122 -11.98 21.38 2.00
CA CYS A 122 -13.41 21.64 2.22
C CYS A 122 -13.75 22.41 3.52
N ASP A 123 -12.84 22.41 4.50
CA ASP A 123 -13.00 23.14 5.76
C ASP A 123 -12.41 24.57 5.69
N SER A 124 -11.92 24.99 4.53
CA SER A 124 -11.34 26.31 4.29
C SER A 124 -12.39 27.41 4.08
N THR A 125 -11.96 28.67 4.16
CA THR A 125 -12.87 29.82 4.18
C THR A 125 -12.95 30.64 2.88
N TYR A 126 -12.13 30.31 1.88
CA TYR A 126 -12.07 31.04 0.61
C TYR A 126 -12.26 30.11 -0.60
N ASP A 127 -12.42 30.71 -1.78
CA ASP A 127 -12.55 29.98 -3.04
C ASP A 127 -11.22 29.32 -3.41
N THR A 128 -11.04 28.09 -2.93
CA THR A 128 -9.77 27.35 -2.97
C THR A 128 -9.64 26.57 -4.26
N ARG A 129 -8.39 26.31 -4.66
CA ARG A 129 -8.08 25.34 -5.71
C ARG A 129 -6.92 24.48 -5.24
N VAL A 130 -7.00 23.18 -5.55
CA VAL A 130 -5.93 22.23 -5.30
C VAL A 130 -5.45 21.67 -6.62
N SER A 131 -4.12 21.63 -6.80
CA SER A 131 -3.46 21.04 -7.95
C SER A 131 -2.40 20.05 -7.49
N VAL A 132 -2.36 18.89 -8.13
CA VAL A 132 -1.46 17.78 -7.75
C VAL A 132 -0.59 17.43 -8.94
N PHE A 133 0.71 17.28 -8.68
CA PHE A 133 1.73 17.00 -9.68
C PHE A 133 2.60 15.82 -9.29
N SER A 134 3.28 15.22 -10.26
CA SER A 134 4.36 14.23 -10.05
C SER A 134 5.53 14.51 -11.00
N GLY A 135 6.61 13.71 -10.90
CA GLY A 135 7.67 13.68 -11.92
C GLY A 135 8.85 14.62 -11.68
N GLY A 136 8.83 15.46 -10.64
CA GLY A 136 10.04 16.13 -10.17
C GLY A 136 10.93 15.12 -9.43
N LEU A 137 12.03 14.68 -10.05
CA LEU A 137 13.12 14.04 -9.28
C LEU A 137 13.56 15.07 -8.23
N ASP A 138 13.57 14.68 -6.95
CA ASP A 138 13.93 15.46 -5.75
C ASP A 138 14.39 16.91 -6.02
N GLY A 139 13.44 17.86 -5.98
CA GLY A 139 13.71 19.30 -6.20
C GLY A 139 13.67 19.81 -7.65
N ASP A 140 13.17 19.04 -8.62
CA ASP A 140 12.97 19.53 -9.99
C ASP A 140 11.52 20.00 -10.26
N CYS A 141 11.28 21.30 -10.03
CA CYS A 141 10.02 21.96 -10.33
C CYS A 141 9.81 22.27 -11.82
N ALA A 142 10.83 22.08 -12.67
CA ALA A 142 10.74 22.42 -14.09
C ALA A 142 10.00 21.36 -14.92
N ASN A 143 9.90 20.12 -14.42
CA ASN A 143 9.34 18.98 -15.14
C ASN A 143 8.11 18.36 -14.43
N LEU A 144 7.36 19.17 -13.70
CA LEU A 144 6.13 18.72 -13.04
C LEU A 144 5.06 18.30 -14.06
N ALA A 145 4.57 17.08 -13.91
CA ALA A 145 3.45 16.52 -14.65
C ALA A 145 2.15 16.69 -13.85
N CYS A 146 1.14 17.31 -14.45
CA CYS A 146 -0.19 17.45 -13.83
C CYS A 146 -0.85 16.09 -13.66
N ILE A 147 -1.21 15.73 -12.42
CA ILE A 147 -1.98 14.53 -12.10
C ILE A 147 -3.46 14.86 -12.05
N THR A 148 -3.84 15.87 -11.28
CA THR A 148 -5.23 16.27 -11.10
C THR A 148 -5.32 17.69 -10.52
N ASN A 149 -6.45 18.35 -10.71
CA ASN A 149 -6.76 19.63 -10.06
C ASN A 149 -8.27 19.77 -9.86
N ASN A 150 -8.68 20.56 -8.88
CA ASN A 150 -10.08 20.88 -8.65
C ASN A 150 -10.23 22.23 -7.95
N ASP A 151 -11.28 23.00 -8.27
CA ASP A 151 -11.68 24.26 -7.64
C ASP A 151 -13.01 24.14 -6.85
N ASP A 152 -14.01 23.41 -7.36
CA ASP A 152 -15.33 23.34 -6.70
C ASP A 152 -15.75 21.90 -6.37
N SER A 153 -15.48 21.44 -5.14
CA SER A 153 -15.92 20.13 -4.63
C SER A 153 -16.97 20.22 -3.53
N CYS A 154 -16.76 21.15 -2.59
CA CYS A 154 -17.54 21.26 -1.35
C CYS A 154 -18.26 22.62 -1.26
N GLY A 155 -18.69 23.16 -2.39
CA GLY A 155 -19.12 24.54 -2.53
C GLY A 155 -18.10 25.30 -3.35
N LEU A 156 -17.45 26.30 -2.75
CA LEU A 156 -16.32 27.04 -3.34
C LEU A 156 -14.95 26.44 -2.93
N GLN A 157 -14.97 25.38 -2.12
CA GLN A 157 -13.75 24.72 -1.66
C GLN A 157 -13.48 23.49 -2.50
N SER A 158 -12.21 23.15 -2.63
CA SER A 158 -11.72 22.12 -3.54
C SER A 158 -11.35 20.84 -2.81
N SER A 159 -11.48 19.73 -3.53
CA SER A 159 -10.99 18.42 -3.09
C SER A 159 -10.65 17.60 -4.32
N SER A 160 -9.52 16.92 -4.29
CA SER A 160 -9.06 16.12 -5.42
C SER A 160 -8.48 14.80 -4.96
N SER A 161 -8.72 13.74 -5.74
CA SER A 161 -8.28 12.38 -5.43
C SER A 161 -7.57 11.75 -6.61
N TRP A 162 -6.51 11.00 -6.32
CA TRP A 162 -5.70 10.29 -7.31
C TRP A 162 -5.26 8.93 -6.78
N ASN A 163 -4.91 8.02 -7.68
CA ASN A 163 -4.29 6.76 -7.30
C ASN A 163 -2.78 7.00 -7.22
N SER A 164 -2.18 6.83 -6.05
CA SER A 164 -0.74 7.02 -5.85
C SER A 164 0.03 5.75 -6.24
N GLU A 165 1.25 5.91 -6.70
CA GLU A 165 2.21 4.82 -6.88
C GLU A 165 3.13 4.75 -5.64
N PRO A 166 3.55 3.55 -5.19
CA PRO A 166 4.50 3.43 -4.07
C PRO A 166 5.81 4.17 -4.36
N ASP A 167 6.31 4.90 -3.36
CA ASP A 167 7.58 5.63 -3.38
C ASP A 167 7.70 6.75 -4.42
N VAL A 168 6.59 7.15 -5.05
CA VAL A 168 6.54 8.29 -5.96
C VAL A 168 6.20 9.57 -5.19
N ILE A 169 7.00 10.62 -5.37
CA ILE A 169 6.76 11.94 -4.77
C ILE A 169 5.66 12.67 -5.56
N TYR A 170 4.66 13.16 -4.82
CA TYR A 170 3.62 14.04 -5.33
C TYR A 170 3.75 15.42 -4.70
N TYR A 171 3.61 16.45 -5.53
CA TYR A 171 3.55 17.84 -5.09
C TYR A 171 2.09 18.29 -5.06
N VAL A 172 1.66 18.88 -3.95
CA VAL A 172 0.31 19.41 -3.76
C VAL A 172 0.40 20.92 -3.61
N LEU A 173 -0.16 21.64 -4.58
CA LEU A 173 -0.28 23.09 -4.57
C LEU A 173 -1.66 23.47 -4.03
N VAL A 174 -1.67 24.21 -2.92
CA VAL A 174 -2.87 24.84 -2.35
C VAL A 174 -2.89 26.29 -2.79
N HIS A 175 -3.90 26.67 -3.56
CA HIS A 175 -4.05 28.03 -4.10
C HIS A 175 -5.52 28.44 -4.16
N GLY A 176 -5.86 29.51 -4.86
CA GLY A 176 -7.24 29.94 -5.04
C GLY A 176 -7.72 29.98 -6.49
N PHE A 177 -9.03 30.07 -6.68
CA PHE A 177 -9.60 30.39 -7.98
C PHE A 177 -9.41 31.87 -8.33
N SER A 178 -9.03 32.15 -9.57
CA SER A 178 -8.75 33.50 -10.08
C SER A 178 -7.66 34.25 -9.32
N ALA A 179 -8.00 35.03 -8.31
CA ALA A 179 -7.07 35.80 -7.46
C ALA A 179 -7.43 35.68 -5.97
N SER A 180 -8.31 34.74 -5.62
CA SER A 180 -8.74 34.50 -4.25
C SER A 180 -7.59 33.96 -3.41
N THR A 181 -7.45 34.46 -2.18
CA THR A 181 -6.47 34.00 -1.20
C THR A 181 -7.10 33.97 0.19
N GLY A 182 -6.49 33.23 1.10
CA GLY A 182 -6.93 33.20 2.49
C GLY A 182 -6.35 32.04 3.29
N ALA A 183 -6.86 31.88 4.51
CA ALA A 183 -6.54 30.75 5.36
C ALA A 183 -7.24 29.47 4.90
N TYR A 184 -6.54 28.36 4.98
CA TYR A 184 -7.02 27.04 4.62
C TYR A 184 -6.66 25.99 5.67
N GLU A 185 -7.40 24.89 5.64
CA GLU A 185 -7.08 23.62 6.31
C GLU A 185 -7.02 22.54 5.23
N LEU A 186 -5.83 21.96 5.03
CA LEU A 186 -5.58 20.85 4.12
C LEU A 186 -5.69 19.55 4.90
N ASN A 187 -6.62 18.69 4.50
CA ASN A 187 -6.79 17.34 5.01
C ASN A 187 -6.41 16.34 3.91
N LEU A 188 -5.27 15.70 4.09
CA LEU A 188 -4.76 14.68 3.19
C LEU A 188 -5.08 13.30 3.76
N THR A 189 -5.75 12.46 2.99
CA THR A 189 -6.08 11.08 3.39
C THR A 189 -5.60 10.09 2.36
N SER A 190 -5.02 8.98 2.82
CA SER A 190 -4.73 7.80 2.00
C SER A 190 -5.62 6.65 2.46
N LEU A 191 -6.55 6.24 1.60
CA LEU A 191 -7.41 5.09 1.85
C LEU A 191 -6.67 3.84 1.41
N LEU A 192 -6.16 3.09 2.38
CA LEU A 192 -5.63 1.75 2.11
C LEU A 192 -6.78 0.89 1.56
N PRO A 193 -6.52 0.00 0.59
CA PRO A 193 -7.49 -1.03 0.26
C PRO A 193 -7.84 -1.79 1.55
N PRO A 194 -9.07 -2.32 1.67
CA PRO A 194 -9.41 -3.17 2.81
C PRO A 194 -8.34 -4.26 2.91
N ALA A 195 -7.80 -4.46 4.11
CA ALA A 195 -6.92 -5.60 4.36
C ALA A 195 -7.63 -6.88 3.87
N PRO A 196 -6.90 -7.84 3.27
CA PRO A 196 -7.47 -9.15 3.03
C PRO A 196 -8.12 -9.67 4.33
N GLU A 197 -9.25 -10.37 4.21
CA GLU A 197 -9.77 -11.12 5.37
C GLU A 197 -8.67 -12.10 5.82
N ASP A 198 -8.47 -12.19 7.12
CA ASP A 198 -7.48 -13.03 7.80
C ASP A 198 -8.22 -13.54 9.05
N ALA A 199 -8.94 -14.63 8.86
CA ALA A 199 -9.95 -15.10 9.79
C ALA A 199 -9.35 -15.68 11.09
N ASP A 200 -8.13 -16.21 11.02
CA ASP A 200 -7.41 -16.78 12.15
C ASP A 200 -6.29 -15.88 12.72
N GLY A 201 -5.93 -14.81 12.02
CA GLY A 201 -5.04 -13.75 12.46
C GLY A 201 -3.56 -14.13 12.39
N ASP A 202 -3.18 -15.00 11.45
CA ASP A 202 -1.83 -15.54 11.34
C ASP A 202 -0.90 -14.70 10.43
N GLY A 203 -1.48 -13.75 9.68
CA GLY A 203 -0.79 -12.83 8.79
C GLY A 203 -0.79 -13.21 7.31
N VAL A 204 -1.42 -14.33 6.94
CA VAL A 204 -1.75 -14.72 5.56
C VAL A 204 -3.22 -14.39 5.31
N GLY A 205 -3.56 -13.85 4.15
CA GLY A 205 -4.96 -13.53 3.84
C GLY A 205 -5.72 -14.79 3.43
N ASP A 206 -7.01 -14.91 3.81
CA ASP A 206 -7.90 -16.07 3.56
C ASP A 206 -7.88 -16.59 2.11
N ALA A 207 -7.55 -15.75 1.14
CA ALA A 207 -7.47 -16.13 -0.28
C ALA A 207 -6.19 -16.91 -0.64
N ASP A 208 -5.13 -16.71 0.14
CA ASP A 208 -3.81 -17.30 -0.03
C ASP A 208 -3.46 -18.25 1.13
N ASP A 209 -4.39 -18.45 2.08
CA ASP A 209 -4.21 -19.26 3.29
C ASP A 209 -4.70 -20.70 3.08
N ASN A 210 -3.79 -21.67 3.23
CA ASN A 210 -4.10 -23.10 3.15
C ASN A 210 -4.80 -23.64 4.41
N CYS A 211 -5.00 -22.82 5.45
CA CYS A 211 -5.77 -23.13 6.66
C CYS A 211 -6.56 -21.93 7.23
N VAL A 212 -7.47 -21.33 6.45
CA VAL A 212 -8.33 -20.16 6.79
C VAL A 212 -8.83 -20.01 8.26
N ASP A 213 -9.11 -21.12 8.96
CA ASP A 213 -9.64 -21.09 10.34
C ASP A 213 -8.59 -21.45 11.42
N ASN A 214 -7.34 -21.71 11.04
CA ASN A 214 -6.32 -22.42 11.83
C ASN A 214 -4.89 -21.92 11.57
N ALA A 215 -4.48 -20.93 12.37
CA ALA A 215 -3.22 -20.20 12.20
C ALA A 215 -1.99 -21.10 11.92
N ASN A 216 -1.40 -20.91 10.74
CA ASN A 216 -0.17 -21.54 10.27
C ASN A 216 0.66 -20.56 9.39
N PRO A 217 1.35 -19.57 10.00
CA PRO A 217 2.04 -18.51 9.25
C PRO A 217 3.13 -18.97 8.26
N ASP A 218 3.59 -20.21 8.39
CA ASP A 218 4.57 -20.83 7.50
C ASP A 218 3.95 -21.56 6.30
N GLN A 219 2.62 -21.70 6.27
CA GLN A 219 1.84 -22.32 5.21
C GLN A 219 2.39 -23.70 4.83
N ALA A 220 2.78 -24.46 5.85
CA ALA A 220 3.29 -25.82 5.67
C ALA A 220 2.19 -26.72 5.07
N ASP A 221 2.55 -27.45 4.02
CA ASP A 221 1.71 -28.36 3.24
C ASP A 221 2.65 -29.49 2.80
N GLY A 222 2.77 -30.51 3.65
CA GLY A 222 3.75 -31.57 3.55
C GLY A 222 3.52 -32.51 2.37
N ASP A 223 2.26 -32.69 1.96
CA ASP A 223 1.86 -33.59 0.89
C ASP A 223 1.50 -32.87 -0.43
N GLY A 224 1.32 -31.55 -0.39
CA GLY A 224 1.12 -30.68 -1.54
C GLY A 224 -0.30 -30.70 -2.09
N ASP A 225 -1.30 -31.06 -1.28
CA ASP A 225 -2.70 -31.12 -1.69
C ASP A 225 -3.40 -29.75 -1.65
N GLY A 226 -2.75 -28.74 -1.05
CA GLY A 226 -3.24 -27.37 -0.90
C GLY A 226 -4.01 -27.10 0.39
N ILE A 227 -4.09 -28.07 1.32
CA ILE A 227 -4.59 -27.94 2.68
C ILE A 227 -3.37 -27.95 3.61
N GLY A 228 -3.29 -27.00 4.54
CA GLY A 228 -2.12 -26.95 5.42
C GLY A 228 -2.09 -28.05 6.48
N ASP A 229 -0.88 -28.43 6.89
CA ASP A 229 -0.62 -29.50 7.88
C ASP A 229 -1.42 -29.31 9.20
N VAL A 230 -1.76 -28.06 9.53
CA VAL A 230 -2.46 -27.70 10.77
C VAL A 230 -3.96 -28.01 10.71
N CYS A 231 -4.57 -27.93 9.52
CA CYS A 231 -6.00 -28.12 9.31
C CYS A 231 -6.33 -29.39 8.50
N ASP A 232 -5.32 -30.06 7.95
CA ASP A 232 -5.51 -31.35 7.33
C ASP A 232 -5.79 -32.44 8.38
N ASN A 233 -6.99 -33.01 8.30
CA ASN A 233 -7.45 -34.10 9.15
C ASN A 233 -7.72 -35.39 8.34
N ASN A 234 -7.41 -35.38 7.05
CA ASN A 234 -7.72 -36.47 6.13
C ASN A 234 -6.61 -37.50 6.01
N ASP A 235 -5.53 -37.36 6.77
CA ASP A 235 -4.52 -38.40 6.89
C ASP A 235 -5.09 -39.67 7.57
N VAL A 236 -5.61 -40.58 6.74
CA VAL A 236 -6.20 -41.86 7.17
C VAL A 236 -5.11 -42.82 7.70
N CYS A 237 -3.85 -42.60 7.36
CA CYS A 237 -2.76 -43.45 7.83
C CYS A 237 -2.21 -43.06 9.21
N THR A 238 -2.69 -41.97 9.82
CA THR A 238 -2.61 -41.79 11.29
C THR A 238 -3.20 -42.97 12.08
N SER A 239 -4.11 -43.73 11.48
CA SER A 239 -4.69 -44.96 12.04
C SER A 239 -3.94 -46.25 11.68
N ALA A 240 -2.77 -46.14 11.03
CA ALA A 240 -1.97 -47.27 10.61
C ALA A 240 -1.70 -48.23 11.78
N THR A 241 -1.94 -49.52 11.56
CA THR A 241 -1.71 -50.52 12.60
C THR A 241 -0.21 -50.73 12.77
N PRO A 242 0.37 -50.48 13.96
CA PRO A 242 1.80 -50.64 14.17
C PRO A 242 2.19 -52.12 14.19
N LEU A 243 3.16 -52.47 13.34
CA LEU A 243 3.75 -53.79 13.28
C LEU A 243 5.00 -53.83 14.18
N THR A 244 5.02 -54.81 15.08
CA THR A 244 6.19 -55.12 15.89
C THR A 244 6.97 -56.24 15.21
N LEU A 245 8.28 -56.05 15.01
CA LEU A 245 9.14 -57.09 14.44
C LEU A 245 9.73 -57.94 15.56
N ASP A 246 9.45 -59.24 15.53
CA ASP A 246 9.94 -60.19 16.51
C ASP A 246 11.33 -60.71 16.12
N GLN A 247 12.21 -60.85 17.11
CA GLN A 247 13.54 -61.39 16.91
C GLN A 247 13.52 -62.91 16.97
N GLU A 248 13.81 -63.55 15.83
CA GLU A 248 13.93 -65.00 15.73
C GLU A 248 15.27 -65.43 15.13
N ALA A 249 15.64 -66.69 15.33
CA ALA A 249 16.82 -67.27 14.70
C ALA A 249 16.44 -67.95 13.39
N ASN A 250 17.07 -67.57 12.28
CA ASN A 250 16.91 -68.30 11.02
C ASN A 250 17.54 -69.70 11.09
N ALA A 251 17.39 -70.51 10.04
CA ALA A 251 17.91 -71.88 9.96
C ALA A 251 19.45 -72.00 10.15
N PHE A 252 20.18 -70.88 10.12
CA PHE A 252 21.62 -70.78 10.33
C PHE A 252 22.00 -70.20 11.70
N GLY A 253 21.01 -69.96 12.58
CA GLY A 253 21.22 -69.40 13.91
C GLY A 253 21.47 -67.89 13.95
N ALA A 254 21.29 -67.18 12.83
CA ALA A 254 21.40 -65.73 12.78
C ALA A 254 20.08 -65.07 13.19
N ALA A 255 20.16 -64.02 14.01
CA ALA A 255 18.99 -63.24 14.40
C ALA A 255 18.41 -62.48 13.20
N VAL A 256 17.12 -62.66 12.94
CA VAL A 256 16.32 -61.98 11.94
C VAL A 256 15.13 -61.36 12.65
N LEU A 257 14.81 -60.11 12.32
CA LEU A 257 13.60 -59.44 12.75
C LEU A 257 12.52 -59.68 11.69
N TYR A 258 11.40 -60.30 12.05
CA TYR A 258 10.28 -60.48 11.11
C TYR A 258 8.93 -60.48 11.83
N THR A 259 7.87 -60.29 11.05
CA THR A 259 6.48 -60.49 11.48
C THR A 259 5.70 -61.07 10.31
N GLU A 260 4.69 -61.89 10.59
CA GLU A 260 3.71 -62.35 9.60
C GLU A 260 2.30 -61.99 10.09
N LEU A 261 1.48 -61.46 9.18
CA LEU A 261 0.11 -61.05 9.49
C LEU A 261 -0.83 -61.54 8.40
N THR A 262 -1.96 -62.13 8.82
CA THR A 262 -3.10 -62.43 7.95
C THR A 262 -4.18 -61.37 8.19
N ALA A 263 -4.52 -60.60 7.15
CA ALA A 263 -5.52 -59.53 7.21
C ALA A 263 -6.36 -59.50 5.92
N SER A 264 -7.38 -58.62 5.89
CA SER A 264 -8.26 -58.45 4.73
C SER A 264 -8.49 -56.96 4.45
N THR A 265 -8.48 -56.58 3.17
CA THR A 265 -8.92 -55.26 2.69
C THR A 265 -10.45 -55.15 2.54
N SER A 266 -11.19 -56.22 2.86
CA SER A 266 -12.65 -56.23 2.72
C SER A 266 -13.31 -55.26 3.70
N GLY A 267 -14.11 -54.33 3.16
CA GLY A 267 -14.82 -53.33 3.95
C GLY A 267 -13.98 -52.10 4.30
N MET A 268 -12.76 -51.98 3.77
CA MET A 268 -11.98 -50.76 3.86
C MET A 268 -12.47 -49.72 2.86
N THR A 269 -12.10 -48.46 3.08
CA THR A 269 -12.37 -47.35 2.18
C THR A 269 -11.21 -47.15 1.21
N ASP A 270 -11.53 -46.60 0.05
CA ASP A 270 -10.50 -46.02 -0.82
C ASP A 270 -9.83 -44.85 -0.11
N ASP A 271 -8.55 -44.71 -0.35
CA ASP A 271 -7.64 -43.79 0.32
C ASP A 271 -6.94 -42.97 -0.77
N PRO A 272 -7.15 -41.65 -0.82
CA PRO A 272 -6.61 -40.81 -1.88
C PRO A 272 -5.08 -40.89 -1.98
N GLU A 273 -4.38 -41.12 -0.87
CA GLU A 273 -2.92 -41.20 -0.79
C GLU A 273 -2.38 -42.47 -1.49
N ASN A 274 -3.18 -43.53 -1.59
CA ASN A 274 -2.86 -44.72 -2.39
C ASN A 274 -2.77 -44.44 -3.91
N ASN A 275 -3.37 -43.35 -4.39
CA ASN A 275 -3.31 -42.99 -5.81
C ASN A 275 -1.94 -42.42 -6.22
N THR A 276 -1.20 -41.84 -5.28
CA THR A 276 0.08 -41.15 -5.52
C THR A 276 1.21 -42.13 -5.81
N CYS A 277 1.21 -43.29 -5.13
CA CYS A 277 2.20 -44.36 -5.31
C CYS A 277 1.52 -45.62 -5.86
N GLY A 278 1.11 -45.61 -7.14
CA GLY A 278 0.64 -46.82 -7.82
C GLY A 278 -0.58 -46.69 -8.72
N ASN A 279 -1.24 -45.52 -8.76
CA ASN A 279 -2.46 -45.27 -9.54
C ASN A 279 -3.58 -46.29 -9.26
N SER A 280 -3.89 -46.55 -7.99
CA SER A 280 -4.94 -47.49 -7.60
C SER A 280 -5.98 -46.83 -6.71
N ASP A 281 -7.23 -46.75 -7.18
CA ASP A 281 -8.42 -46.29 -6.47
C ASP A 281 -9.11 -47.42 -5.66
N ALA A 282 -8.30 -48.37 -5.21
CA ALA A 282 -8.77 -49.57 -4.54
C ALA A 282 -8.59 -49.44 -3.02
N PRO A 283 -9.58 -49.87 -2.21
CA PRO A 283 -9.48 -49.84 -0.76
C PRO A 283 -8.23 -50.52 -0.19
N GLY A 284 -7.55 -49.81 0.71
CA GLY A 284 -6.28 -50.20 1.29
C GLY A 284 -6.35 -50.49 2.80
N VAL A 285 -5.23 -50.97 3.34
CA VAL A 285 -4.97 -51.08 4.78
C VAL A 285 -3.59 -50.52 5.08
N TRP A 286 -3.48 -49.72 6.14
CA TRP A 286 -2.23 -49.09 6.53
C TRP A 286 -1.54 -49.81 7.68
N TYR A 287 -0.22 -50.00 7.52
CA TYR A 287 0.65 -50.55 8.55
C TYR A 287 1.88 -49.67 8.70
N SER A 288 2.31 -49.45 9.95
CA SER A 288 3.55 -48.72 10.24
C SER A 288 4.60 -49.67 10.83
N VAL A 289 5.86 -49.48 10.46
CA VAL A 289 6.99 -50.27 10.98
C VAL A 289 8.15 -49.35 11.30
N VAL A 290 8.76 -49.54 12.47
CA VAL A 290 9.98 -48.79 12.85
C VAL A 290 11.20 -49.54 12.34
N ALA A 291 11.80 -49.04 11.27
CA ALA A 291 13.01 -49.61 10.68
C ALA A 291 14.26 -49.34 11.55
N ASN A 292 15.23 -50.24 11.52
CA ASN A 292 16.53 -50.07 12.21
C ASN A 292 17.66 -49.57 11.28
N GLY A 293 17.33 -49.19 10.04
CA GLY A 293 18.28 -48.73 9.02
C GLY A 293 18.93 -49.83 8.18
N GLU A 294 18.66 -51.11 8.46
CA GLU A 294 19.08 -52.23 7.60
C GLU A 294 18.10 -52.47 6.45
N ALA A 295 18.54 -53.20 5.42
CA ALA A 295 17.70 -53.50 4.26
C ALA A 295 16.44 -54.30 4.67
N MET A 296 15.26 -53.73 4.39
CA MET A 296 13.97 -54.37 4.63
C MET A 296 13.41 -54.99 3.36
N ARG A 297 12.61 -56.05 3.52
CA ARG A 297 11.86 -56.68 2.43
C ARG A 297 10.44 -56.97 2.90
N ALA A 298 9.46 -56.33 2.27
CA ALA A 298 8.04 -56.62 2.42
C ALA A 298 7.54 -57.40 1.19
N GLN A 299 6.59 -58.33 1.40
CA GLN A 299 6.02 -59.13 0.32
C GLN A 299 4.60 -59.60 0.67
N THR A 300 3.79 -59.78 -0.36
CA THR A 300 2.43 -60.36 -0.30
C THR A 300 2.37 -61.67 -1.08
N CYS A 301 3.50 -62.37 -1.26
CA CYS A 301 3.60 -63.58 -2.09
C CYS A 301 3.28 -64.89 -1.33
N GLY A 302 2.59 -64.80 -0.19
CA GLY A 302 2.29 -65.96 0.68
C GLY A 302 1.19 -66.85 0.11
N ALA A 303 1.09 -68.09 0.60
CA ALA A 303 0.05 -69.03 0.16
C ALA A 303 -1.38 -68.57 0.49
N GLU A 304 -1.53 -67.61 1.40
CA GLU A 304 -2.82 -67.03 1.80
C GLU A 304 -3.22 -65.79 0.97
N SER A 305 -2.34 -65.29 0.11
CA SER A 305 -2.61 -64.14 -0.76
C SER A 305 -3.36 -64.59 -2.02
N VAL A 306 -4.69 -64.51 -1.96
CA VAL A 306 -5.60 -65.10 -2.96
C VAL A 306 -6.07 -64.14 -4.06
N TYR A 307 -5.51 -62.93 -4.13
CA TYR A 307 -5.84 -61.91 -5.13
C TYR A 307 -4.61 -61.10 -5.53
N ASP A 308 -4.72 -60.31 -6.60
CA ASP A 308 -3.65 -59.43 -7.07
C ASP A 308 -3.47 -58.27 -6.09
N THR A 309 -2.30 -58.20 -5.47
CA THR A 309 -1.97 -57.21 -4.44
C THR A 309 -0.95 -56.23 -4.98
N TYR A 310 -1.17 -54.95 -4.72
CA TYR A 310 -0.18 -53.90 -4.92
C TYR A 310 0.39 -53.49 -3.56
N LEU A 311 1.70 -53.25 -3.49
CA LEU A 311 2.37 -52.81 -2.26
C LEU A 311 3.12 -51.53 -2.53
N SER A 312 2.76 -50.48 -1.79
CA SER A 312 3.37 -49.16 -1.85
C SER A 312 4.11 -48.89 -0.54
N LEU A 313 5.20 -48.12 -0.61
CA LEU A 313 6.00 -47.71 0.53
C LEU A 313 6.09 -46.18 0.51
N PHE A 314 5.86 -45.57 1.66
CA PHE A 314 5.86 -44.13 1.89
C PHE A 314 6.86 -43.81 3.02
N GLU A 315 7.49 -42.64 3.00
CA GLU A 315 8.49 -42.19 3.99
C GLU A 315 8.17 -40.76 4.46
N GLY A 316 7.90 -40.56 5.76
CA GLY A 316 7.76 -39.22 6.35
C GLY A 316 6.52 -39.12 7.23
N GLU A 317 5.91 -37.92 7.28
CA GLU A 317 4.51 -37.83 7.70
C GLU A 317 3.67 -38.61 6.70
N CYS A 318 2.54 -39.07 7.14
CA CYS A 318 1.77 -40.02 6.39
C CYS A 318 1.35 -39.40 5.04
N GLY A 319 1.82 -39.99 3.92
CA GLY A 319 1.65 -39.41 2.57
C GLY A 319 2.94 -38.87 1.92
N ALA A 320 4.05 -38.73 2.65
CA ALA A 320 5.35 -38.27 2.12
C ALA A 320 6.20 -39.37 1.42
#